data_AF-A0A8T5BMY8-F1
#
_entry.id   AF-A0A8T5BMY8-F1
#
_cell.length_a   1.000
_cell.length_b   1.000
_cell.length_c   1.000
_cell.angle_alpha   90.00
_cell.angle_beta   90.00
_cell.angle_gamma   90.00
#
_symmetry.space_group_name_H-M   'P 1'
#
loop_
_entity.id
_entity.type
_entity.pdbx_description
1 polymer ?
#
loop_
_entity_poly.entity_id
_entity_poly.type
_entity_poly.pdbx_seq_one_letter_code
_entity_poly.pdbx_strand_id
1 'polypeptide(L)'
;MVKRLFDIFFAALGLLLFSPVMAYLAWRVKKDTPGPALYHGERVGKDGKLFRIHKFRTMYEQPESYQGPRVTSIDDARVTPLGKWLRKTKLNELPQLWNVLKGEMSFVGPRPEDPEVVKTWPDEVRREVLSVKPGITSPASVLYRQEEDLLSQKEVMHTYLEDILPSKLRLDRLYVRHRSFWGDIDILFWTMLALPTSPKTFQPGEKRLFLGPVSSLMRHYAKWFFVDALTTLAAVGITGVFWRSLGPLNIGWWIAISIALVFSITFSLTNV
;
A
#
# COMPACT_ATOMS: atom_id res chain seq x y z
N MET A 1 11.72 10.35 1.04
CA MET A 1 12.62 9.50 0.20
C MET A 1 12.50 8.03 0.56
N VAL A 2 12.56 7.64 1.85
CA VAL A 2 12.43 6.23 2.32
C VAL A 2 11.25 5.48 1.69
N LYS A 3 10.03 6.02 1.76
CA LYS A 3 8.84 5.41 1.14
C LYS A 3 9.00 5.12 -0.35
N ARG A 4 9.66 6.00 -1.11
CA ARG A 4 9.85 5.81 -2.55
C ARG A 4 10.87 4.71 -2.86
N LEU A 5 11.94 4.60 -2.07
CA LEU A 5 12.91 3.51 -2.22
C LEU A 5 12.26 2.17 -1.89
N PHE A 6 11.46 2.12 -0.81
CA PHE A 6 10.63 0.96 -0.47
C PHE A 6 9.72 0.58 -1.64
N ASP A 7 8.97 1.54 -2.19
CA ASP A 7 8.07 1.31 -3.33
C ASP A 7 8.80 0.72 -4.54
N ILE A 8 9.95 1.28 -4.93
CA ILE A 8 10.72 0.80 -6.08
C ILE A 8 11.23 -0.62 -5.83
N PHE A 9 11.85 -0.86 -4.66
CA PHE A 9 12.45 -2.15 -4.33
C PHE A 9 11.41 -3.27 -4.31
N PHE A 10 10.32 -3.10 -3.56
CA PHE A 10 9.28 -4.12 -3.45
C PHE A 10 8.44 -4.27 -4.73
N ALA A 11 8.27 -3.21 -5.53
CA ALA A 11 7.60 -3.33 -6.82
C ALA A 11 8.46 -4.10 -7.83
N ALA A 12 9.77 -3.83 -7.89
CA ALA A 12 10.70 -4.56 -8.75
C ALA A 12 10.79 -6.04 -8.33
N LEU A 13 10.92 -6.31 -7.02
CA LEU A 13 10.93 -7.65 -6.48
C LEU A 13 9.60 -8.38 -6.77
N GLY A 14 8.47 -7.73 -6.54
CA GLY A 14 7.15 -8.28 -6.83
C GLY A 14 6.96 -8.61 -8.32
N LEU A 15 7.36 -7.71 -9.22
CA LEU A 15 7.31 -7.96 -10.66
C LEU A 15 8.18 -9.15 -11.06
N LEU A 16 9.37 -9.29 -10.49
CA LEU A 16 10.26 -10.42 -10.75
C LEU A 16 9.63 -11.74 -10.27
N LEU A 17 9.25 -11.80 -8.99
CA LEU A 17 8.73 -13.02 -8.36
C LEU A 17 7.37 -13.45 -8.92
N PHE A 18 6.47 -12.50 -9.18
CA PHE A 18 5.13 -12.79 -9.71
C PHE A 18 5.08 -12.82 -11.24
N SER A 19 6.18 -12.57 -11.95
CA SER A 19 6.18 -12.62 -13.42
C SER A 19 5.67 -13.95 -14.01
N PRO A 20 5.99 -15.15 -13.47
CA PRO A 20 5.47 -16.40 -14.03
C PRO A 20 3.96 -16.52 -13.82
N VAL A 21 3.48 -16.12 -12.63
CA VAL A 21 2.04 -16.10 -12.31
C VAL A 21 1.31 -15.10 -13.21
N MET A 22 1.85 -13.90 -13.39
CA MET A 22 1.28 -12.87 -14.26
C MET A 22 1.23 -13.33 -15.72
N ALA A 23 2.25 -14.03 -16.21
CA ALA A 23 2.27 -14.60 -17.56
C ALA A 23 1.18 -15.68 -17.72
N TYR A 24 1.04 -16.58 -16.73
CA TYR A 24 -0.02 -17.59 -16.72
C TYR A 24 -1.42 -16.94 -16.68
N LEU A 25 -1.63 -15.95 -15.82
CA LEU A 25 -2.91 -15.22 -15.75
C LEU A 25 -3.21 -14.48 -17.06
N ALA A 26 -2.22 -13.84 -17.67
CA ALA A 26 -2.39 -13.18 -18.97
C ALA A 26 -2.84 -14.17 -20.06
N TRP A 27 -2.25 -15.37 -20.08
CA TRP A 27 -2.66 -16.44 -20.98
C TRP A 27 -4.08 -16.93 -20.69
N ARG A 28 -4.44 -17.14 -19.42
CA ARG A 28 -5.81 -17.53 -19.02
C ARG A 28 -6.84 -16.50 -19.44
N VAL A 29 -6.58 -15.21 -19.23
CA VAL A 29 -7.49 -14.11 -19.62
C VAL A 29 -7.70 -14.06 -21.14
N LYS A 30 -6.64 -14.26 -21.94
CA LYS A 30 -6.74 -14.33 -23.41
C LYS A 30 -7.53 -15.54 -23.91
N LYS A 31 -7.48 -16.66 -23.19
CA LYS A 31 -8.24 -17.88 -23.52
C LYS A 31 -9.70 -17.82 -23.06
N ASP A 32 -9.99 -17.09 -22.00
CA ASP A 32 -11.34 -16.95 -21.44
C ASP A 32 -12.25 -16.19 -22.40
N THR A 33 -11.78 -15.06 -22.93
CA THR A 33 -12.57 -14.18 -23.81
C THR A 33 -11.68 -13.47 -24.86
N PRO A 34 -12.20 -13.14 -26.06
CA PRO A 34 -11.44 -12.39 -27.07
C PRO A 34 -10.94 -11.03 -26.58
N GLY A 35 -9.76 -10.60 -27.02
CA GLY A 35 -9.17 -9.27 -26.76
C GLY A 35 -7.93 -9.25 -25.85
N PRO A 36 -7.50 -8.08 -25.35
CA PRO A 36 -6.25 -7.92 -24.61
C PRO A 36 -6.27 -8.53 -23.20
N ALA A 37 -5.11 -8.99 -22.73
CA ALA A 37 -4.97 -9.51 -21.36
C ALA A 37 -5.04 -8.41 -20.29
N LEU A 38 -4.55 -7.21 -20.64
CA LEU A 38 -4.45 -6.07 -19.74
C LEU A 38 -5.46 -5.00 -20.11
N TYR A 39 -6.13 -4.49 -19.08
CA TYR A 39 -6.97 -3.31 -19.14
C TYR A 39 -6.17 -2.07 -18.73
N HIS A 40 -6.42 -0.97 -19.43
CA HIS A 40 -5.81 0.34 -19.19
C HIS A 40 -6.91 1.39 -18.98
N GLY A 41 -7.15 1.76 -17.73
CA GLY A 41 -8.11 2.81 -17.38
C GLY A 41 -7.41 4.10 -17.03
N GLU A 42 -7.96 5.24 -17.46
CA GLU A 42 -7.46 6.54 -17.00
C GLU A 42 -7.85 6.75 -15.53
N ARG A 43 -6.88 7.24 -14.77
CA ARG A 43 -7.04 7.53 -13.34
C ARG A 43 -6.32 8.82 -12.98
N VAL A 44 -6.83 9.49 -11.94
CA VAL A 44 -6.22 10.71 -11.43
C VAL A 44 -5.15 10.35 -10.40
N GLY A 45 -3.93 10.81 -10.65
CA GLY A 45 -2.78 10.65 -9.77
C GLY A 45 -2.43 11.90 -8.99
N LYS A 46 -1.19 11.94 -8.48
CA LYS A 46 -0.67 13.06 -7.70
C LYS A 46 -0.78 14.37 -8.48
N ASP A 47 -1.20 15.43 -7.79
CA ASP A 47 -1.38 16.78 -8.31
C ASP A 47 -2.37 16.85 -9.50
N GLY A 48 -3.31 15.89 -9.57
CA GLY A 48 -4.30 15.83 -10.64
C GLY A 48 -3.80 15.22 -11.95
N LYS A 49 -2.55 14.72 -12.01
CA LYS A 49 -1.97 14.17 -13.24
C LYS A 49 -2.63 12.85 -13.62
N LEU A 50 -3.12 12.77 -14.86
CA LEU A 50 -3.70 11.54 -15.38
C LEU A 50 -2.62 10.49 -15.65
N PHE A 51 -2.93 9.23 -15.35
CA PHE A 51 -2.11 8.08 -15.72
C PHE A 51 -2.99 6.88 -16.07
N ARG A 52 -2.40 5.88 -16.73
CA ARG A 52 -3.11 4.65 -17.10
C ARG A 52 -2.82 3.56 -16.08
N ILE A 53 -3.84 3.13 -15.35
CA ILE A 53 -3.72 2.03 -14.40
C ILE A 53 -3.64 0.70 -15.16
N HIS A 54 -2.71 -0.16 -14.78
CA HIS A 54 -2.57 -1.50 -15.37
C HIS A 54 -3.30 -2.53 -14.51
N LYS A 55 -4.26 -3.26 -15.09
CA LYS A 55 -4.93 -4.39 -14.44
C LYS A 55 -5.08 -5.54 -15.41
N PHE A 56 -5.25 -6.77 -14.91
CA PHE A 56 -5.79 -7.83 -15.77
C PHE A 56 -7.23 -7.49 -16.13
N ARG A 57 -7.59 -7.75 -17.38
CA ARG A 57 -8.97 -7.57 -17.85
C ARG A 57 -9.87 -8.56 -17.11
N THR A 58 -10.98 -8.04 -16.58
CA THR A 58 -11.98 -8.82 -15.85
C THR A 58 -13.38 -8.68 -16.42
N MET A 59 -13.54 -7.85 -17.46
CA MET A 59 -14.80 -7.59 -18.16
C MET A 59 -14.68 -8.03 -19.62
N TYR A 60 -15.80 -8.29 -20.28
CA TYR A 60 -15.83 -8.56 -21.71
C TYR A 60 -15.30 -7.35 -22.51
N GLU A 61 -14.59 -7.61 -23.61
CA GLU A 61 -14.08 -6.55 -24.48
C GLU A 61 -15.14 -6.18 -25.53
N GLN A 62 -16.20 -5.52 -25.09
CA GLN A 62 -17.35 -5.15 -25.93
C GLN A 62 -17.79 -3.70 -25.63
N PRO A 63 -18.39 -2.97 -26.59
CA PRO A 63 -18.79 -1.58 -26.41
C PRO A 63 -19.61 -1.31 -25.13
N GLU A 64 -20.54 -2.21 -24.80
CA GLU A 64 -21.41 -2.15 -23.63
C GLU A 64 -20.61 -2.16 -22.32
N SER A 65 -19.43 -2.79 -22.34
CA SER A 65 -18.58 -2.85 -21.16
C SER A 65 -18.00 -1.49 -20.77
N TYR A 66 -17.84 -0.59 -21.74
CA TYR A 66 -17.31 0.76 -21.54
C TYR A 66 -18.39 1.82 -21.32
N GLN A 67 -19.65 1.51 -21.66
CA GLN A 67 -20.79 2.41 -21.56
C GLN A 67 -21.54 2.33 -20.22
N GLY A 68 -21.30 1.28 -19.41
CA GLY A 68 -21.92 1.12 -18.10
C GLY A 68 -21.25 1.94 -16.96
N PRO A 69 -21.80 1.86 -15.73
CA PRO A 69 -21.28 2.59 -14.57
C PRO A 69 -19.77 2.38 -14.35
N ARG A 70 -19.08 3.43 -13.90
CA ARG A 70 -17.63 3.39 -13.59
C ARG A 70 -17.30 2.54 -12.35
N VAL A 71 -18.31 2.26 -11.53
CA VAL A 71 -18.25 1.37 -10.36
C VAL A 71 -18.92 0.04 -10.70
N THR A 72 -18.40 -1.07 -10.17
CA THR A 72 -18.93 -2.42 -10.44
C THR A 72 -19.77 -2.93 -9.26
N SER A 73 -20.93 -3.53 -9.53
CA SER A 73 -21.73 -4.28 -8.55
C SER A 73 -21.40 -5.78 -8.55
N ILE A 74 -21.76 -6.51 -7.48
CA ILE A 74 -21.49 -7.96 -7.34
C ILE A 74 -21.95 -8.82 -8.54
N ASP A 75 -23.10 -8.50 -9.13
CA ASP A 75 -23.69 -9.23 -10.26
C ASP A 75 -23.64 -8.46 -11.58
N ASP A 76 -22.57 -7.69 -11.80
CA ASP A 76 -22.38 -6.97 -13.05
C ASP A 76 -22.18 -7.95 -14.23
N ALA A 77 -23.13 -7.92 -15.19
CA ALA A 77 -23.13 -8.78 -16.37
C ALA A 77 -21.92 -8.59 -17.28
N ARG A 78 -21.21 -7.45 -17.16
CA ARG A 78 -19.98 -7.17 -17.92
C ARG A 78 -18.80 -8.00 -17.45
N VAL A 79 -18.83 -8.57 -16.24
CA VAL A 79 -17.69 -9.27 -15.63
C VAL A 79 -17.65 -10.74 -16.05
N THR A 80 -16.51 -11.21 -16.59
CA THR A 80 -16.36 -12.60 -17.03
C THR A 80 -16.24 -13.56 -15.83
N PRO A 81 -16.53 -14.86 -15.98
CA PRO A 81 -16.38 -15.84 -14.89
C PRO A 81 -14.97 -15.87 -14.29
N LEU A 82 -13.92 -15.87 -15.13
CA LEU A 82 -12.53 -15.75 -14.68
C LEU A 82 -12.29 -14.38 -14.03
N GLY A 83 -12.87 -13.32 -14.59
CA GLY A 83 -12.83 -11.96 -14.06
C GLY A 83 -13.36 -11.86 -12.62
N LYS A 84 -14.48 -12.53 -12.32
CA LYS A 84 -15.04 -12.61 -10.95
C LYS A 84 -14.04 -13.22 -9.98
N TRP A 85 -13.38 -14.32 -10.37
CA TRP A 85 -12.34 -14.95 -9.53
C TRP A 85 -11.11 -14.06 -9.34
N LEU A 86 -10.64 -13.40 -10.40
CA LEU A 86 -9.50 -12.48 -10.34
C LEU A 86 -9.78 -11.27 -9.42
N ARG A 87 -11.01 -10.74 -9.43
CA ARG A 87 -11.45 -9.64 -8.54
C ARG A 87 -11.56 -10.08 -7.09
N LYS A 88 -12.17 -11.24 -6.83
CA LYS A 88 -12.30 -11.81 -5.49
C LYS A 88 -10.94 -12.06 -4.83
N THR A 89 -9.98 -12.53 -5.62
CA THR A 89 -8.60 -12.78 -5.17
C THR A 89 -7.71 -11.53 -5.19
N LYS A 90 -8.17 -10.43 -5.80
CA LYS A 90 -7.41 -9.20 -6.09
C LYS A 90 -6.16 -9.43 -6.96
N LEU A 91 -6.02 -10.61 -7.58
CA LEU A 91 -4.92 -10.92 -8.51
C LEU A 91 -4.99 -10.06 -9.77
N ASN A 92 -6.16 -9.52 -10.12
CA ASN A 92 -6.29 -8.57 -11.22
C ASN A 92 -5.46 -7.28 -11.02
N GLU A 93 -5.06 -6.95 -9.79
CA GLU A 93 -4.35 -5.72 -9.46
C GLU A 93 -2.82 -5.87 -9.51
N LEU A 94 -2.28 -7.09 -9.68
CA LEU A 94 -0.83 -7.32 -9.77
C LEU A 94 -0.10 -6.47 -10.83
N PRO A 95 -0.66 -6.21 -12.04
CA PRO A 95 0.00 -5.36 -13.02
C PRO A 95 0.24 -3.91 -12.55
N GLN A 96 -0.47 -3.44 -11.51
CA GLN A 96 -0.27 -2.10 -10.94
C GLN A 96 1.11 -1.94 -10.29
N LEU A 97 1.83 -3.02 -9.98
CA LEU A 97 3.23 -2.95 -9.54
C LEU A 97 4.11 -2.20 -10.56
N TRP A 98 3.76 -2.24 -11.84
CA TRP A 98 4.42 -1.45 -12.86
C TRP A 98 4.17 0.07 -12.70
N ASN A 99 2.94 0.47 -12.35
CA ASN A 99 2.62 1.87 -12.04
C ASN A 99 3.38 2.36 -10.80
N VAL A 100 3.54 1.49 -9.79
CA VAL A 100 4.37 1.77 -8.62
C VAL A 100 5.83 1.94 -9.03
N LEU A 101 6.39 1.03 -9.84
CA LEU A 101 7.77 1.11 -10.30
C LEU A 101 8.03 2.41 -11.07
N LYS A 102 7.15 2.79 -12.01
CA LYS A 102 7.18 4.07 -12.74
C LYS A 102 7.04 5.30 -11.84
N GLY A 103 6.45 5.14 -10.67
CA GLY A 103 6.23 6.21 -9.70
C GLY A 103 4.96 7.01 -9.93
N GLU A 104 4.01 6.48 -10.70
CA GLU A 104 2.64 7.00 -10.82
C GLU A 104 1.82 6.67 -9.55
N MET A 105 2.10 5.51 -8.95
CA MET A 105 1.48 5.01 -7.72
C MET A 105 2.51 4.73 -6.62
N SER A 106 2.01 4.45 -5.42
CA SER A 106 2.72 3.87 -4.28
C SER A 106 2.02 2.56 -3.87
N PHE A 107 2.63 1.74 -3.02
CA PHE A 107 1.92 0.60 -2.43
C PHE A 107 0.72 1.06 -1.58
N VAL A 108 0.93 2.10 -0.77
CA VAL A 108 -0.08 2.65 0.14
C VAL A 108 -0.34 4.11 -0.16
N GLY A 109 -1.61 4.49 -0.30
CA GLY A 109 -2.07 5.83 -0.60
C GLY A 109 -3.57 5.82 -0.92
N PRO A 110 -4.23 6.98 -1.05
CA PRO A 110 -5.62 7.05 -1.49
C PRO A 110 -5.83 6.28 -2.80
N ARG A 111 -6.99 5.62 -2.96
CA ARG A 111 -7.23 4.80 -4.16
C ARG A 111 -7.28 5.72 -5.41
N PRO A 112 -6.65 5.36 -6.53
CA PRO A 112 -6.77 6.14 -7.75
C PRO A 112 -8.20 6.02 -8.30
N GLU A 113 -8.88 7.15 -8.41
CA GLU A 113 -10.29 7.22 -8.82
C GLU A 113 -10.44 7.70 -10.26
N ASP A 114 -11.61 7.42 -10.83
CA ASP A 114 -11.96 7.81 -12.19
C ASP A 114 -12.01 9.34 -12.33
N PRO A 115 -11.47 9.93 -13.42
CA PRO A 115 -11.53 11.38 -13.62
C PRO A 115 -12.94 11.97 -13.56
N GLU A 116 -13.97 11.24 -14.00
CA GLU A 116 -15.36 11.68 -13.92
C GLU A 116 -15.86 11.74 -12.47
N VAL A 117 -15.46 10.78 -11.64
CA VAL A 117 -15.79 10.75 -10.20
C VAL A 117 -15.04 11.84 -9.45
N VAL A 118 -13.75 12.05 -9.76
CA VAL A 118 -12.94 13.09 -9.08
C VAL A 118 -13.51 14.50 -9.33
N LYS A 119 -14.14 14.74 -10.49
CA LYS A 119 -14.80 16.02 -10.81
C LYS A 119 -15.99 16.34 -9.88
N THR A 120 -16.61 15.35 -9.24
CA THR A 120 -17.71 15.58 -8.30
C THR A 120 -17.23 15.93 -6.90
N TRP A 121 -15.94 15.77 -6.60
CA TRP A 121 -15.40 15.99 -5.25
C TRP A 121 -15.31 17.48 -4.91
N PRO A 122 -15.52 17.87 -3.64
CA PRO A 122 -15.23 19.23 -3.20
C PRO A 122 -13.77 19.60 -3.43
N ASP A 123 -13.49 20.83 -3.89
CA ASP A 123 -12.14 21.25 -4.32
C ASP A 123 -11.08 21.19 -3.21
N GLU A 124 -11.46 21.45 -1.95
CA GLU A 124 -10.56 21.30 -0.81
C GLU A 124 -10.14 19.84 -0.61
N VAL A 125 -11.12 18.93 -0.62
CA VAL A 125 -10.89 17.49 -0.47
C VAL A 125 -10.08 16.95 -1.64
N ARG A 126 -10.41 17.37 -2.87
CA ARG A 126 -9.70 17.00 -4.09
C ARG A 126 -8.23 17.39 -4.01
N ARG A 127 -7.91 18.64 -3.66
CA ARG A 127 -6.52 19.11 -3.53
C ARG A 127 -5.77 18.36 -2.44
N GLU A 128 -6.41 18.11 -1.31
CA GLU A 128 -5.80 17.39 -0.18
C GLU A 128 -5.49 15.94 -0.55
N VAL A 129 -6.48 15.18 -1.03
CA VAL A 129 -6.33 13.76 -1.37
C VAL A 129 -5.33 13.56 -2.52
N LEU A 130 -5.37 14.41 -3.55
CA LEU A 130 -4.46 14.33 -4.69
C LEU A 130 -3.05 14.90 -4.41
N SER A 131 -2.79 15.47 -3.23
CA SER A 131 -1.44 15.97 -2.87
C SER A 131 -0.41 14.85 -2.69
N VAL A 132 -0.86 13.59 -2.65
CA VAL A 132 -0.03 12.40 -2.45
C VAL A 132 -0.20 11.43 -3.60
N LYS A 133 0.76 10.51 -3.78
CA LYS A 133 0.60 9.46 -4.81
C LYS A 133 -0.52 8.50 -4.40
N PRO A 134 -1.38 8.10 -5.33
CA PRO A 134 -2.37 7.08 -5.06
C PRO A 134 -1.72 5.73 -4.73
N GLY A 135 -2.46 4.89 -3.99
CA GLY A 135 -2.01 3.59 -3.53
C GLY A 135 -2.64 2.42 -4.30
N ILE A 136 -1.95 1.27 -4.31
CA ILE A 136 -2.59 -0.02 -4.63
C ILE A 136 -3.61 -0.34 -3.52
N THR A 137 -3.24 -0.11 -2.26
CA THR A 137 -4.12 -0.24 -1.10
C THR A 137 -4.20 1.08 -0.31
N SER A 138 -5.26 1.22 0.48
CA SER A 138 -5.55 2.37 1.34
C SER A 138 -6.33 1.92 2.57
N PRO A 139 -6.40 2.72 3.65
CA PRO A 139 -7.30 2.42 4.78
C PRO A 139 -8.75 2.22 4.34
N ALA A 140 -9.22 3.05 3.41
CA ALA A 140 -10.52 2.91 2.78
C ALA A 140 -10.64 1.58 2.02
N SER A 141 -9.61 1.15 1.29
CA SER A 141 -9.62 -0.12 0.55
C SER A 141 -9.66 -1.35 1.47
N VAL A 142 -9.09 -1.25 2.68
CA VAL A 142 -9.16 -2.32 3.69
C VAL A 142 -10.56 -2.40 4.31
N LEU A 143 -11.16 -1.26 4.68
CA LEU A 143 -12.51 -1.22 5.26
C LEU A 143 -13.60 -1.56 4.23
N TYR A 144 -13.53 -0.97 3.05
CA TYR A 144 -14.48 -1.15 1.95
C TYR A 144 -14.03 -2.24 0.97
N ARG A 145 -13.34 -3.29 1.45
CA ARG A 145 -12.88 -4.40 0.61
C ARG A 145 -14.03 -5.05 -0.18
N GLN A 146 -15.20 -5.14 0.44
CA GLN A 146 -16.45 -5.72 -0.06
C GLN A 146 -17.42 -4.66 -0.58
N GLU A 147 -16.91 -3.52 -1.07
CA GLU A 147 -17.75 -2.47 -1.65
C GLU A 147 -18.73 -3.00 -2.71
N GLU A 148 -18.29 -3.95 -3.55
CA GLU A 148 -19.13 -4.56 -4.59
C GLU A 148 -20.36 -5.27 -3.99
N ASP A 149 -20.28 -5.79 -2.75
CA ASP A 149 -21.38 -6.48 -2.04
C ASP A 149 -22.39 -5.47 -1.45
N LEU A 150 -21.97 -4.22 -1.22
CA LEU A 150 -22.80 -3.14 -0.65
C LEU A 150 -23.61 -2.39 -1.72
N LEU A 151 -23.30 -2.59 -3.00
CA LEU A 151 -23.89 -1.85 -4.12
C LEU A 151 -24.97 -2.69 -4.82
N SER A 152 -26.23 -2.23 -4.76
CA SER A 152 -27.36 -2.85 -5.47
C SER A 152 -27.45 -2.37 -6.93
N GLN A 153 -27.90 -3.24 -7.84
CA GLN A 153 -27.89 -2.98 -9.29
C GLN A 153 -28.71 -1.76 -9.75
N LYS A 154 -29.79 -1.39 -9.04
CA LYS A 154 -30.73 -0.38 -9.55
C LYS A 154 -30.20 1.05 -9.47
N GLU A 155 -29.27 1.35 -8.55
CA GLU A 155 -28.78 2.72 -8.32
C GLU A 155 -27.29 2.78 -7.92
N VAL A 156 -26.46 1.92 -8.52
CA VAL A 156 -25.03 1.73 -8.15
C VAL A 156 -24.27 3.05 -8.00
N MET A 157 -24.40 3.99 -8.94
CA MET A 157 -23.66 5.25 -8.89
C MET A 157 -24.19 6.21 -7.83
N HIS A 158 -25.50 6.26 -7.62
CA HIS A 158 -26.12 7.13 -6.61
C HIS A 158 -25.75 6.66 -5.20
N THR A 159 -25.97 5.38 -4.88
CA THR A 159 -25.54 4.76 -3.61
C THR A 159 -24.04 4.93 -3.38
N TYR A 160 -23.22 4.80 -4.42
CA TYR A 160 -21.78 5.02 -4.28
C TYR A 160 -21.45 6.47 -3.90
N LEU A 161 -22.03 7.45 -4.59
CA LEU A 161 -21.74 8.86 -4.38
C LEU A 161 -22.26 9.39 -3.03
N GLU A 162 -23.41 8.91 -2.56
CA GLU A 162 -24.04 9.38 -1.33
C GLU A 162 -23.57 8.62 -0.08
N ASP A 163 -23.51 7.29 -0.12
CA ASP A 163 -23.29 6.49 1.09
C ASP A 163 -21.82 6.11 1.30
N ILE A 164 -21.11 5.81 0.21
CA ILE A 164 -19.78 5.20 0.29
C ILE A 164 -18.68 6.24 0.12
N LEU A 165 -18.78 7.09 -0.92
CA LEU A 165 -17.75 8.05 -1.28
C LEU A 165 -17.41 9.03 -0.15
N PRO A 166 -18.38 9.61 0.59
CA PRO A 166 -18.04 10.56 1.67
C PRO A 166 -17.19 9.92 2.77
N SER A 167 -17.49 8.67 3.14
CA SER A 167 -16.71 7.95 4.14
C SER A 167 -15.33 7.54 3.61
N LYS A 168 -15.21 7.11 2.35
CA LYS A 168 -13.91 6.84 1.71
C LYS A 168 -13.04 8.09 1.66
N LEU A 169 -13.59 9.22 1.23
CA LEU A 169 -12.88 10.50 1.21
C LEU A 169 -12.44 10.95 2.60
N ARG A 170 -13.28 10.76 3.63
CA ARG A 170 -12.91 11.04 5.02
C ARG A 170 -11.69 10.23 5.46
N LEU A 171 -11.67 8.93 5.17
CA LEU A 171 -10.54 8.06 5.50
C LEU A 171 -9.28 8.42 4.70
N ASP A 172 -9.41 8.76 3.43
CA ASP A 172 -8.30 9.17 2.59
C ASP A 172 -7.70 10.51 3.06
N ARG A 173 -8.52 11.49 3.47
CA ARG A 173 -8.04 12.71 4.12
C ARG A 173 -7.30 12.42 5.43
N LEU A 174 -7.88 11.55 6.27
CA LEU A 174 -7.26 11.16 7.55
C LEU A 174 -5.89 10.50 7.31
N TYR A 175 -5.79 9.66 6.28
CA TYR A 175 -4.53 9.10 5.82
C TYR A 175 -3.55 10.18 5.39
N VAL A 176 -3.94 11.12 4.53
CA VAL A 176 -3.04 12.19 4.06
C VAL A 176 -2.49 13.02 5.23
N ARG A 177 -3.32 13.34 6.22
CA ARG A 177 -2.94 14.13 7.40
C ARG A 177 -1.99 13.41 8.36
N HIS A 178 -2.17 12.10 8.55
CA HIS A 178 -1.43 11.32 9.56
C HIS A 178 -0.50 10.26 8.95
N ARG A 179 -0.22 10.35 7.65
CA ARG A 179 0.65 9.39 6.96
C ARG A 179 2.01 9.30 7.65
N SER A 180 2.45 8.07 7.85
CA SER A 180 3.80 7.76 8.33
C SER A 180 4.26 6.47 7.68
N PHE A 181 5.58 6.29 7.56
CA PHE A 181 6.14 5.08 6.97
C PHE A 181 5.67 3.81 7.71
N TRP A 182 5.68 3.83 9.05
CA TRP A 182 5.21 2.69 9.84
C TRP A 182 3.70 2.47 9.75
N GLY A 183 2.92 3.54 9.62
CA GLY A 183 1.48 3.43 9.34
C GLY A 183 1.21 2.77 7.98
N ASP A 184 2.03 3.03 6.96
CA ASP A 184 1.91 2.32 5.68
C ASP A 184 2.19 0.82 5.84
N ILE A 185 3.17 0.43 6.66
CA ILE A 185 3.45 -0.98 6.94
C ILE A 185 2.26 -1.64 7.66
N ASP A 186 1.63 -0.95 8.61
CA ASP A 186 0.40 -1.45 9.26
C ASP A 186 -0.72 -1.66 8.24
N ILE A 187 -0.92 -0.72 7.31
CA ILE A 187 -1.94 -0.85 6.27
C ILE A 187 -1.64 -2.04 5.35
N LEU A 188 -0.39 -2.26 4.97
CA LEU A 188 0.02 -3.43 4.18
C LEU A 188 -0.22 -4.73 4.94
N PHE A 189 0.12 -4.77 6.23
CA PHE A 189 -0.14 -5.90 7.11
C PHE A 189 -1.63 -6.21 7.21
N TRP A 190 -2.48 -5.20 7.48
CA TRP A 190 -3.92 -5.38 7.51
C TRP A 190 -4.49 -5.78 6.15
N THR A 191 -3.95 -5.25 5.05
CA THR A 191 -4.33 -5.66 3.69
C THR A 191 -4.04 -7.14 3.46
N MET A 192 -2.85 -7.62 3.87
CA MET A 192 -2.47 -9.04 3.77
C MET A 192 -3.36 -9.94 4.61
N LEU A 193 -3.72 -9.52 5.84
CA LEU A 193 -4.64 -10.27 6.69
C LEU A 193 -6.08 -10.26 6.19
N ALA A 194 -6.49 -9.21 5.48
CA ALA A 194 -7.82 -9.09 4.92
C ALA A 194 -8.00 -9.86 3.60
N LEU A 195 -6.91 -10.27 2.91
CA LEU A 195 -6.91 -11.08 1.67
C LEU A 195 -7.65 -12.43 1.84
N PRO A 196 -8.10 -13.07 0.73
CA PRO A 196 -9.36 -13.84 0.63
C PRO A 196 -9.45 -15.13 1.45
N THR A 197 -8.44 -15.46 2.25
CA THR A 197 -8.46 -16.51 3.27
C THR A 197 -9.06 -16.03 4.61
N SER A 198 -9.24 -14.72 4.80
CA SER A 198 -9.82 -14.15 6.01
C SER A 198 -11.34 -14.31 6.05
N PRO A 199 -11.93 -14.66 7.21
CA PRO A 199 -13.38 -14.71 7.37
C PRO A 199 -14.00 -13.35 7.03
N LYS A 200 -15.18 -13.35 6.40
CA LYS A 200 -15.89 -12.14 5.93
C LYS A 200 -16.08 -11.06 7.01
N THR A 201 -15.99 -11.44 8.28
CA THR A 201 -16.18 -10.60 9.47
C THR A 201 -14.91 -9.86 9.92
N PHE A 202 -13.74 -10.15 9.35
CA PHE A 202 -12.51 -9.49 9.76
C PHE A 202 -12.38 -8.10 9.14
N GLN A 203 -12.87 -7.09 9.86
CA GLN A 203 -12.60 -5.68 9.57
C GLN A 203 -11.85 -5.06 10.75
N PRO A 204 -10.59 -4.63 10.58
CA PRO A 204 -9.90 -3.90 11.64
C PRO A 204 -10.66 -2.59 11.88
N GLY A 205 -11.08 -2.33 13.12
CA GLY A 205 -11.73 -1.07 13.45
C GLY A 205 -10.84 0.13 13.11
N GLU A 206 -11.44 1.29 12.81
CA GLU A 206 -10.75 2.49 12.32
C GLU A 206 -9.51 2.85 13.16
N LYS A 207 -9.61 2.77 14.50
CA LYS A 207 -8.47 3.02 15.40
C LYS A 207 -7.27 2.12 15.12
N ARG A 208 -7.48 0.83 14.85
CA ARG A 208 -6.40 -0.14 14.58
C ARG A 208 -5.74 0.06 13.21
N LEU A 209 -6.45 0.68 12.26
CA LEU A 209 -5.88 1.00 10.94
C LEU A 209 -4.84 2.12 11.02
N PHE A 210 -5.08 3.12 11.87
CA PHE A 210 -4.18 4.27 12.04
C PHE A 210 -3.19 4.10 13.22
N LEU A 211 -3.48 3.20 14.16
CA LEU A 211 -2.64 2.82 15.29
C LEU A 211 -2.43 1.30 15.29
N GLY A 212 -1.82 0.78 14.23
CA GLY A 212 -1.55 -0.64 14.11
C GLY A 212 -0.37 -1.11 14.98
N PRO A 213 -0.15 -2.43 15.02
CA PRO A 213 0.87 -3.03 15.89
C PRO A 213 2.28 -2.54 15.57
N VAL A 214 2.63 -2.36 14.29
CA VAL A 214 3.96 -1.92 13.88
C VAL A 214 4.18 -0.46 14.24
N SER A 215 3.23 0.43 13.92
CA SER A 215 3.37 1.84 14.31
C SER A 215 3.36 2.03 15.83
N SER A 216 2.61 1.22 16.57
CA SER A 216 2.61 1.23 18.04
C SER A 216 3.96 0.79 18.59
N LEU A 217 4.48 -0.36 18.13
CA LEU A 217 5.79 -0.87 18.51
C LEU A 217 6.88 0.15 18.20
N MET A 218 6.92 0.68 16.98
CA MET A 218 7.95 1.63 16.59
C MET A 218 7.85 2.95 17.36
N ARG A 219 6.65 3.42 17.72
CA ARG A 219 6.51 4.61 18.58
C ARG A 219 7.05 4.38 20.00
N HIS A 220 6.88 3.17 20.55
CA HIS A 220 7.35 2.83 21.89
C HIS A 220 8.86 2.58 21.92
N TYR A 221 9.34 1.72 21.01
CA TYR A 221 10.70 1.19 21.06
C TYR A 221 11.71 2.08 20.33
N ALA A 222 11.35 2.73 19.22
CA ALA A 222 12.36 3.43 18.42
C ALA A 222 13.00 4.61 19.17
N LYS A 223 12.24 5.33 20.01
CA LYS A 223 12.78 6.44 20.79
C LYS A 223 13.85 5.97 21.78
N TRP A 224 13.53 4.95 22.58
CA TRP A 224 14.46 4.37 23.53
C TRP A 224 15.64 3.69 22.84
N PHE A 225 15.40 2.99 21.73
CA PHE A 225 16.46 2.41 20.93
C PHE A 225 17.49 3.45 20.47
N PHE A 226 17.07 4.61 19.95
CA PHE A 226 18.02 5.65 19.55
C PHE A 226 18.78 6.24 20.73
N VAL A 227 18.12 6.42 21.88
CA VAL A 227 18.78 6.92 23.09
C VAL A 227 19.81 5.91 23.58
N ASP A 228 19.44 4.64 23.74
CA ASP A 228 20.33 3.56 24.18
C ASP A 228 21.48 3.33 23.19
N ALA A 229 21.20 3.44 21.89
CA ALA A 229 22.21 3.30 20.86
C ALA A 229 23.27 4.41 20.97
N LEU A 230 22.81 5.66 21.12
CA LEU A 230 23.69 6.82 21.24
C LEU A 230 24.49 6.80 22.56
N THR A 231 23.84 6.48 23.67
CA THR A 231 24.50 6.38 24.99
C THR A 231 25.55 5.29 24.99
N THR A 232 25.24 4.12 24.43
CA THR A 232 26.21 3.02 24.36
C THR A 232 27.36 3.35 23.40
N LEU A 233 27.08 3.95 22.25
CA LEU A 233 28.13 4.36 21.31
C LEU A 233 29.06 5.43 21.93
N ALA A 234 28.50 6.39 22.66
CA ALA A 234 29.29 7.37 23.42
C ALA A 234 30.11 6.72 24.53
N ALA A 235 29.50 5.82 25.33
CA ALA A 235 30.18 5.13 26.42
C ALA A 235 31.33 4.26 25.93
N VAL A 236 31.11 3.47 24.87
CA VAL A 236 32.16 2.64 24.28
C VAL A 236 33.21 3.50 23.58
N GLY A 237 32.82 4.60 22.93
CA GLY A 237 33.75 5.56 22.32
C GLY A 237 34.70 6.17 23.36
N ILE A 238 34.16 6.67 24.47
CA ILE A 238 34.95 7.24 25.58
C ILE A 238 35.85 6.17 26.21
N THR A 239 35.30 4.99 26.48
CA THR A 239 36.06 3.86 27.05
C THR A 239 37.20 3.45 26.11
N GLY A 240 36.96 3.39 24.81
CA GLY A 240 37.96 3.05 23.80
C GLY A 240 39.10 4.08 23.73
N VAL A 241 38.78 5.38 23.80
CA VAL A 241 39.80 6.46 23.85
C VAL A 241 40.63 6.36 25.13
N PHE A 242 39.98 6.17 26.29
CA PHE A 242 40.65 6.05 27.58
C PHE A 242 41.57 4.82 27.64
N TRP A 243 41.08 3.66 27.22
CA TRP A 243 41.87 2.41 27.19
C TRP A 243 43.08 2.56 26.25
N ARG A 244 42.91 3.17 25.09
CA ARG A 244 44.01 3.41 24.15
C ARG A 244 45.05 4.40 24.67
N SER A 245 44.66 5.33 25.55
CA SER A 245 45.60 6.23 26.22
C SER A 245 46.44 5.55 27.31
N LEU A 246 45.99 4.38 27.80
CA LEU A 246 46.61 3.67 28.93
C LEU A 246 47.21 2.31 28.58
N GLY A 247 46.83 1.68 27.45
CA GLY A 247 47.19 0.30 27.11
C GLY A 247 48.02 0.15 25.82
N PRO A 248 48.95 -0.83 25.75
CA PRO A 248 49.83 -1.04 24.59
C PRO A 248 49.17 -1.76 23.38
N LEU A 249 47.92 -2.21 23.50
CA LEU A 249 47.23 -3.03 22.50
C LEU A 249 46.39 -2.17 21.52
N ASN A 250 46.89 -2.01 20.29
CA ASN A 250 46.19 -1.33 19.19
C ASN A 250 45.37 -2.33 18.37
N ILE A 251 44.11 -2.52 18.74
CA ILE A 251 43.16 -3.43 18.07
C ILE A 251 42.57 -2.86 16.77
N GLY A 252 42.94 -1.62 16.38
CA GLY A 252 42.43 -0.94 15.18
C GLY A 252 41.02 -0.34 15.35
N TRP A 253 40.78 0.80 14.68
CA TRP A 253 39.55 1.57 14.82
C TRP A 253 38.29 0.81 14.37
N TRP A 254 38.38 0.03 13.30
CA TRP A 254 37.23 -0.68 12.74
C TRP A 254 36.69 -1.77 13.68
N ILE A 255 37.58 -2.50 14.35
CA ILE A 255 37.20 -3.57 15.29
C ILE A 255 36.57 -2.96 16.55
N ALA A 256 37.17 -1.89 17.08
CA ALA A 256 36.62 -1.17 18.23
C ALA A 256 35.21 -0.61 17.96
N ILE A 257 35.01 0.03 16.81
CA ILE A 257 33.70 0.57 16.39
C ILE A 257 32.69 -0.58 16.20
N SER A 258 33.11 -1.71 15.63
CA SER A 258 32.23 -2.87 15.42
C SER A 258 31.78 -3.48 16.75
N ILE A 259 32.69 -3.65 17.71
CA ILE A 259 32.37 -4.14 19.06
C ILE A 259 31.42 -3.17 19.77
N ALA A 260 31.66 -1.86 19.66
CA ALA A 260 30.80 -0.82 20.20
C ALA A 260 29.37 -0.91 19.65
N LEU A 261 29.24 -1.04 18.34
CA LEU A 261 27.96 -1.19 17.65
C LEU A 261 27.23 -2.46 18.07
N VAL A 262 27.94 -3.59 18.17
CA VAL A 262 27.34 -4.85 18.61
C VAL A 262 26.84 -4.73 20.06
N PHE A 263 27.67 -4.26 20.99
CA PHE A 263 27.25 -4.07 22.39
C PHE A 263 26.07 -3.10 22.51
N SER A 264 26.09 -2.02 21.74
CA SER A 264 25.01 -1.04 21.67
C SER A 264 23.68 -1.63 21.22
N ILE A 265 23.69 -2.43 20.16
CA ILE A 265 22.50 -3.11 19.65
C ILE A 265 22.00 -4.12 20.69
N THR A 266 22.89 -4.93 21.28
CA THR A 266 22.49 -5.96 22.25
C THR A 266 21.93 -5.35 23.52
N PHE A 267 22.58 -4.32 24.07
CA PHE A 267 22.13 -3.62 25.28
C PHE A 267 20.77 -2.96 25.04
N SER A 268 20.61 -2.27 23.91
CA SER A 268 19.34 -1.65 23.56
C SER A 268 18.22 -2.67 23.34
N LEU A 269 18.48 -3.85 22.80
CA LEU A 269 17.47 -4.90 22.67
C LEU A 269 17.05 -5.51 24.01
N THR A 270 17.92 -5.49 25.03
CA THR A 270 17.62 -6.03 26.37
C THR A 270 16.94 -5.04 27.31
N ASN A 271 17.01 -3.74 27.01
CA ASN A 271 16.56 -2.69 27.92
C ASN A 271 15.14 -2.17 27.61
N VAL A 272 14.46 -2.74 26.61
CA VAL A 272 13.10 -2.35 26.17
C VAL A 272 12.11 -3.50 26.24
#